data_AF-A0A930U4N4-F1
#
_entry.id   AF-A0A930U4N4-F1
#
_cell.length_a   1.000
_cell.length_b   1.000
_cell.length_c   1.000
_cell.angle_alpha   90.00
_cell.angle_beta   90.00
_cell.angle_gamma   90.00
#
_symmetry.space_group_name_H-M   'P 1'
#
loop_
_entity.id
_entity.type
_entity.pdbx_description
1 polymer ?
#
loop_
_entity_poly.entity_id
_entity_poly.type
_entity_poly.pdbx_seq_one_letter_code
_entity_poly.pdbx_strand_id
1 'polypeptide(L)'
;DPESGLFYSPHGPAKYYMATDNLQRPAYRSLLPNDLMDIIAQHQLHFDTSTETGAVFHLMGALSEFGKLGLTCIGNSPAQAEAIYAQMTAVLDQESQRAGQQVSPHLSPWMGWR
;
A
#
# COMPACT_ATOMS: atom_id res chain seq x y z
N ASP A 1 -23.52 3.02 13.03
CA ASP A 1 -24.97 3.25 12.96
C ASP A 1 -25.60 2.19 12.06
N PRO A 2 -26.48 1.33 12.60
CA PRO A 2 -27.02 0.20 11.86
C PRO A 2 -28.03 0.60 10.76
N GLU A 3 -28.62 1.79 10.79
CA GLU A 3 -29.54 2.27 9.73
C GLU A 3 -28.80 2.85 8.52
N SER A 4 -27.75 3.64 8.73
CA SER A 4 -26.96 4.27 7.67
C SER A 4 -25.76 3.43 7.21
N GLY A 5 -25.38 2.40 7.96
CA GLY A 5 -24.16 1.61 7.71
C GLY A 5 -22.86 2.37 7.99
N LEU A 6 -22.95 3.58 8.55
CA LEU A 6 -21.78 4.40 8.84
C LEU A 6 -21.05 3.89 10.08
N PHE A 7 -19.74 3.72 9.94
CA PHE A 7 -18.85 3.49 11.06
C PHE A 7 -18.50 4.84 11.71
N TYR A 8 -18.69 4.94 13.02
CA TYR A 8 -18.28 6.10 13.80
C TYR A 8 -17.13 5.67 14.68
N SER A 9 -16.04 6.42 14.65
CA SER A 9 -14.95 6.14 15.55
C SER A 9 -15.33 6.52 16.98
N PRO A 10 -14.67 5.95 18.01
CA PRO A 10 -14.87 6.35 19.40
C PRO A 10 -14.61 7.84 19.66
N HIS A 11 -13.88 8.51 18.75
CA HIS A 11 -13.36 9.85 18.92
C HIS A 11 -14.04 10.93 18.07
N GLY A 12 -15.06 10.61 17.27
CA GLY A 12 -15.85 11.66 16.59
C GLY A 12 -16.59 11.24 15.30
N PRO A 13 -16.29 11.88 14.15
CA PRO A 13 -17.14 11.82 12.96
C PRO A 13 -17.13 10.45 12.27
N ALA A 14 -18.13 10.24 11.41
CA ALA A 14 -18.22 9.05 10.58
C ALA A 14 -16.94 8.87 9.75
N LYS A 15 -16.47 7.62 9.65
CA LYS A 15 -15.36 7.21 8.80
C LYS A 15 -15.89 6.52 7.56
N TYR A 16 -15.19 6.74 6.47
CA TYR A 16 -15.44 6.16 5.17
C TYR A 16 -14.23 5.36 4.76
N TYR A 17 -14.44 4.28 4.02
CA TYR A 17 -13.33 3.45 3.57
C TYR A 17 -13.48 3.01 2.13
N MET A 18 -12.33 2.77 1.50
CA MET A 18 -12.17 2.08 0.23
C MET A 18 -11.27 0.88 0.48
N ALA A 19 -11.77 -0.33 0.22
CA ALA A 19 -11.01 -1.56 0.42
C ALA A 19 -10.87 -2.31 -0.90
N THR A 20 -9.66 -2.81 -1.17
CA THR A 20 -9.41 -3.70 -2.30
C THR A 20 -8.35 -4.71 -1.94
N ASP A 21 -8.57 -5.95 -2.36
CA ASP A 21 -7.56 -7.00 -2.35
C ASP A 21 -6.91 -7.18 -3.74
N ASN A 22 -7.42 -6.51 -4.78
CA ASN A 22 -7.04 -6.71 -6.17
C ASN A 22 -6.18 -5.56 -6.74
N LEU A 23 -5.50 -4.79 -5.90
CA LEU A 23 -4.44 -3.91 -6.38
C LEU A 23 -3.27 -4.78 -6.83
N GLN A 24 -3.23 -5.07 -8.12
CA GLN A 24 -2.29 -6.02 -8.70
C GLN A 24 -1.66 -5.47 -9.97
N ARG A 25 -0.33 -5.47 -10.02
CA ARG A 25 0.45 -5.14 -11.22
C ARG A 25 1.72 -5.99 -11.31
N PRO A 26 2.12 -6.47 -12.50
CA PRO A 26 3.37 -7.22 -12.65
C PRO A 26 4.61 -6.48 -12.12
N ALA A 27 4.66 -5.15 -12.29
CA ALA A 27 5.77 -4.32 -11.84
C ALA A 27 5.97 -4.34 -10.31
N TYR A 28 4.91 -4.57 -9.53
CA TYR A 28 4.95 -4.56 -8.07
C TYR A 28 5.72 -5.73 -7.48
N ARG A 29 5.99 -6.79 -8.28
CA ARG A 29 6.82 -7.92 -7.86
C ARG A 29 8.26 -7.53 -7.54
N SER A 30 8.71 -6.37 -8.04
CA SER A 30 10.04 -5.82 -7.74
C SER A 30 10.15 -5.22 -6.34
N LEU A 31 9.03 -4.96 -5.66
CA LEU A 31 9.01 -4.43 -4.31
C LEU A 31 9.10 -5.57 -3.29
N LEU A 32 10.02 -5.45 -2.34
CA LEU A 32 10.01 -6.29 -1.14
C LEU A 32 9.03 -5.72 -0.10
N PRO A 33 8.48 -6.55 0.80
CA PRO A 33 7.59 -6.06 1.86
C PRO A 33 8.23 -4.98 2.76
N ASN A 34 9.55 -5.05 2.98
CA ASN A 34 10.26 -4.02 3.74
C ASN A 34 10.31 -2.70 2.97
N ASP A 35 10.60 -2.73 1.65
CA ASP A 35 10.58 -1.53 0.81
C ASP A 35 9.19 -0.89 0.82
N LEU A 36 8.13 -1.71 0.73
CA LEU A 36 6.76 -1.24 0.84
C LEU A 36 6.55 -0.45 2.14
N MET A 37 6.96 -0.99 3.29
CA MET A 37 6.80 -0.32 4.60
C MET A 37 7.58 0.99 4.66
N ASP A 38 8.81 1.02 4.14
CA ASP A 38 9.63 2.23 4.10
C ASP A 38 9.00 3.31 3.21
N ILE A 39 8.49 2.94 2.04
CA ILE A 39 7.78 3.83 1.11
C ILE A 39 6.54 4.42 1.80
N ILE A 40 5.71 3.59 2.44
CA ILE A 40 4.50 4.04 3.12
C ILE A 40 4.83 5.02 4.26
N ALA A 41 5.88 4.74 5.03
CA ALA A 41 6.33 5.60 6.11
C ALA A 41 6.83 6.95 5.57
N GLN A 42 7.65 6.95 4.52
CA GLN A 42 8.17 8.16 3.88
C GLN A 42 7.07 9.06 3.33
N HIS A 43 6.03 8.47 2.74
CA HIS A 43 4.90 9.22 2.18
C HIS A 43 3.79 9.52 3.20
N GLN A 44 3.94 9.11 4.47
CA GLN A 44 2.95 9.29 5.54
C GLN A 44 1.56 8.77 5.17
N LEU A 45 1.51 7.63 4.46
CA LEU A 45 0.25 7.04 3.99
C LEU A 45 -0.26 5.90 4.87
N HIS A 46 0.50 5.53 5.91
CA HIS A 46 0.05 4.56 6.90
C HIS A 46 -1.12 5.12 7.71
N PHE A 47 -1.88 4.22 8.32
CA PHE A 47 -2.90 4.59 9.27
C PHE A 47 -2.31 5.36 10.46
N ASP A 48 -2.76 6.59 10.65
CA ASP A 48 -2.44 7.44 11.79
C ASP A 48 -3.56 7.30 12.84
N THR A 49 -3.18 6.85 14.04
CA THR A 49 -4.12 6.62 15.14
C THR A 49 -4.70 7.91 15.73
N SER A 50 -4.03 9.05 15.53
CA SER A 50 -4.50 10.35 16.06
C SER A 50 -5.62 10.94 15.20
N THR A 51 -5.50 10.82 13.87
CA THR A 51 -6.52 11.27 12.92
C THR A 51 -7.51 10.16 12.56
N GLU A 52 -7.16 8.91 12.85
CA GLU A 52 -7.86 7.69 12.44
C GLU A 52 -8.12 7.70 10.92
N THR A 53 -7.09 8.05 10.15
CA THR A 53 -7.10 8.06 8.69
C THR A 53 -5.80 7.48 8.13
N GLY A 54 -5.81 7.08 6.87
CA GLY A 54 -4.66 6.46 6.20
C GLY A 54 -4.96 5.05 5.70
N ALA A 55 -3.92 4.35 5.24
CA ALA A 55 -4.05 3.01 4.69
C ALA A 55 -3.60 1.92 5.66
N VAL A 56 -4.36 0.83 5.69
CA VAL A 56 -4.02 -0.43 6.35
C VAL A 56 -3.78 -1.48 5.27
N PHE A 57 -2.67 -2.23 5.38
CA PHE A 57 -2.25 -3.19 4.35
C PHE A 57 -2.54 -4.62 4.77
N HIS A 58 -2.88 -5.44 3.78
CA HIS A 58 -3.18 -6.85 3.92
C HIS A 58 -2.49 -7.62 2.79
N LEU A 59 -2.30 -8.93 2.96
CA LEU A 59 -1.71 -9.80 1.93
C LEU A 59 -0.30 -9.40 1.46
N MET A 60 0.52 -8.77 2.31
CA MET A 60 1.88 -8.34 1.91
C MET A 60 2.77 -9.48 1.40
N GLY A 61 2.55 -10.72 1.87
CA GLY A 61 3.27 -11.88 1.35
C GLY A 61 2.99 -12.20 -0.13
N ALA A 62 1.86 -11.74 -0.67
CA ALA A 62 1.51 -11.91 -2.09
C ALA A 62 2.15 -10.84 -3.00
N LEU A 63 2.82 -9.83 -2.43
CA LEU A 63 3.37 -8.72 -3.20
C LEU A 63 4.50 -9.17 -4.10
N SER A 64 5.56 -9.75 -3.54
CA SER A 64 6.74 -10.11 -4.34
C SER A 64 6.47 -11.29 -5.28
N GLU A 65 5.61 -12.23 -4.88
CA GLU A 65 5.28 -13.41 -5.69
C GLU A 65 4.20 -13.16 -6.74
N PHE A 66 3.22 -12.28 -6.52
CA PHE A 66 2.09 -12.10 -7.44
C PHE A 66 1.88 -10.66 -7.91
N GLY A 67 2.67 -9.73 -7.38
CA GLY A 67 2.50 -8.30 -7.61
C GLY A 67 1.19 -7.78 -7.01
N LYS A 68 0.65 -8.47 -5.99
CA LYS A 68 -0.69 -8.26 -5.44
C LYS A 68 -0.61 -7.72 -4.02
N LEU A 69 -1.34 -6.65 -3.75
CA LEU A 69 -1.41 -6.01 -2.44
C LEU A 69 -2.87 -5.77 -2.06
N GLY A 70 -3.24 -6.13 -0.85
CA GLY A 70 -4.51 -5.74 -0.27
C GLY A 70 -4.35 -4.47 0.56
N LEU A 71 -5.33 -3.58 0.51
CA LEU A 71 -5.36 -2.41 1.38
C LEU A 71 -6.78 -1.90 1.68
N THR A 72 -6.91 -1.25 2.82
CA THR A 72 -8.09 -0.50 3.25
C THR A 72 -7.67 0.94 3.53
N CYS A 73 -8.13 1.88 2.71
CA CYS A 73 -7.96 3.31 2.90
C CYS A 73 -9.11 3.86 3.75
N ILE A 74 -8.80 4.59 4.81
CA ILE A 74 -9.77 5.17 5.74
C ILE A 74 -9.67 6.70 5.70
N GLY A 75 -10.80 7.38 5.52
CA GLY A 75 -10.89 8.84 5.49
C GLY A 75 -12.11 9.38 6.24
N ASN A 76 -12.13 10.69 6.48
CA ASN A 76 -13.25 11.44 7.05
C ASN A 76 -14.34 11.77 6.02
N SER A 77 -14.11 11.45 4.75
CA SER A 77 -15.08 11.53 3.67
C SER A 77 -14.81 10.44 2.62
N PRO A 78 -15.79 10.07 1.78
CA PRO A 78 -15.56 9.15 0.66
C PRO A 78 -14.41 9.62 -0.25
N ALA A 79 -14.43 10.92 -0.59
CA ALA A 79 -13.41 11.52 -1.44
C ALA A 79 -11.99 11.45 -0.82
N GLN A 80 -11.88 11.57 0.51
CA GLN A 80 -10.58 11.41 1.17
C GLN A 80 -10.10 9.96 1.11
N ALA A 81 -10.97 8.97 1.34
CA ALA A 81 -10.60 7.57 1.23
C ALA A 81 -10.13 7.21 -0.20
N GLU A 82 -10.81 7.73 -1.22
CA GLU A 82 -10.40 7.61 -2.63
C GLU A 82 -9.08 8.32 -2.93
N ALA A 83 -8.86 9.52 -2.38
CA ALA A 83 -7.61 10.25 -2.56
C ALA A 83 -6.41 9.50 -1.96
N ILE A 84 -6.58 8.90 -0.77
CA ILE A 84 -5.56 8.05 -0.14
C ILE A 84 -5.26 6.84 -1.05
N TYR A 85 -6.29 6.20 -1.60
CA TYR A 85 -6.12 5.08 -2.54
C TYR A 85 -5.35 5.49 -3.81
N ALA A 86 -5.73 6.62 -4.41
CA ALA A 86 -5.08 7.15 -5.61
C ALA A 86 -3.62 7.50 -5.34
N GLN A 87 -3.33 8.14 -4.21
CA GLN A 87 -1.97 8.49 -3.80
C GLN A 87 -1.13 7.24 -3.53
N MET A 88 -1.69 6.23 -2.85
CA MET A 88 -1.02 4.95 -2.64
C MET A 88 -0.62 4.29 -3.96
N THR A 89 -1.57 4.22 -4.89
CA THR A 89 -1.36 3.60 -6.20
C THR A 89 -0.28 4.34 -6.99
N ALA A 90 -0.31 5.67 -6.99
CA ALA A 90 0.69 6.50 -7.68
C ALA A 90 2.10 6.30 -7.10
N VAL A 91 2.23 6.23 -5.78
CA VAL A 91 3.52 5.99 -5.10
C VAL A 91 4.06 4.60 -5.42
N LEU A 92 3.23 3.56 -5.36
CA LEU A 92 3.64 2.19 -5.70
C LEU A 92 4.06 2.06 -7.18
N ASP A 93 3.32 2.72 -8.08
CA ASP A 93 3.65 2.78 -9.50
C ASP A 93 5.02 3.45 -9.72
N GLN A 94 5.29 4.56 -9.04
CA GLN A 94 6.58 5.27 -9.12
C GLN A 94 7.74 4.43 -8.57
N GLU A 95 7.59 3.85 -7.38
CA GLU A 95 8.67 3.11 -6.72
C GLU A 95 8.98 1.78 -7.42
N SER A 96 7.96 1.11 -7.98
CA SER A 96 8.18 -0.09 -8.81
C SER A 96 8.97 0.22 -10.08
N GLN A 97 8.79 1.41 -10.67
CA GLN A 97 9.59 1.84 -11.82
C GLN A 97 11.04 2.12 -11.41
N ARG A 98 11.29 2.69 -10.23
CA ARG A 98 12.64 2.96 -9.70
C ARG A 98 13.38 1.67 -9.35
N ALA A 99 12.72 0.74 -8.66
CA ALA A 99 13.27 -0.58 -8.35
C ALA A 99 13.63 -1.35 -9.64
N GLY A 100 12.75 -1.33 -10.64
CA GLY A 100 13.01 -1.94 -11.96
C GLY A 100 14.21 -1.35 -12.70
N GLN A 101 14.54 -0.06 -12.48
CA GLN A 101 15.71 0.59 -13.09
C GLN A 101 17.03 0.26 -12.36
N GLN A 102 16.97 0.01 -11.05
CA GLN A 102 18.15 -0.40 -10.27
C GLN A 102 18.59 -1.85 -10.57
N VAL A 103 17.69 -2.69 -11.09
CA VAL A 103 18.03 -4.02 -11.61
C VAL A 103 18.60 -3.90 -13.03
N SER A 104 19.87 -3.50 -13.14
CA SER A 104 20.69 -3.55 -14.38
C SER A 104 21.96 -4.40 -14.18
N PRO A 105 22.53 -5.01 -15.24
CA PRO A 105 23.01 -6.39 -15.25
C PRO A 105 24.46 -6.55 -14.80
N HIS A 106 24.71 -6.57 -13.49
CA HIS A 106 26.04 -6.95 -12.97
C HIS A 106 26.01 -8.21 -12.07
N LEU A 107 25.01 -9.09 -12.24
CA LEU A 107 25.13 -10.44 -11.68
C LEU A 107 26.08 -11.27 -12.55
N SER A 108 27.36 -11.25 -12.22
CA SER A 108 28.32 -12.22 -12.72
C SER A 108 27.98 -13.61 -12.14
N PRO A 109 27.88 -14.67 -12.96
CA PRO A 109 27.54 -16.01 -12.49
C PRO A 109 28.81 -16.76 -12.10
N TRP A 110 29.37 -16.54 -10.91
CA TRP A 110 30.37 -17.45 -10.35
C TRP A 110 30.63 -17.20 -8.86
N MET A 111 30.21 -18.15 -8.04
CA MET A 111 30.78 -18.60 -6.76
C MET A 111 29.79 -19.67 -6.27
N GLY A 112 29.92 -20.95 -6.60
CA GLY A 112 31.13 -21.75 -6.41
C GLY A 112 31.23 -22.16 -4.94
N TRP A 113 30.26 -22.96 -4.46
CA TRP A 113 30.31 -23.55 -3.12
C TRP A 113 31.38 -24.65 -3.13
N ARG A 114 32.45 -24.44 -2.37
CA ARG A 114 33.30 -25.49 -1.80
C ARG A 114 33.08 -25.48 -0.30
#